data_AF-A0A7T4QRH6-F1
#
_entry.id   AF-A0A7T4QRH6-F1
#
_cell.length_a   1.000
_cell.length_b   1.000
_cell.length_c   1.000
_cell.angle_alpha   90.00
_cell.angle_beta   90.00
_cell.angle_gamma   90.00
#
_symmetry.space_group_name_H-M   'P 1'
#
loop_
_entity.id
_entity.type
_entity.pdbx_description
1 polymer ?
#
loop_
_entity_poly.entity_id
_entity_poly.type
_entity_poly.pdbx_seq_one_letter_code
_entity_poly.pdbx_strand_id
1 'polypeptide(L)' 'MKEKITVTLLCDTCGQSDFDHNDDKSWVKFNNCNREYSGGFAELQEFNQNRIQSAVKDYGNKLLEDIISDFKKGLKGFK' A
#
# COMPACT_ATOMS: atom_id res chain seq x y z
N MET A 1 3.38 14.08 13.08
CA MET A 1 2.56 12.86 13.22
C MET A 1 3.15 11.82 12.29
N LYS A 2 3.40 10.57 12.74
CA LYS A 2 3.82 9.49 11.84
C LYS A 2 2.56 8.71 11.49
N GLU A 3 1.94 9.03 10.37
CA GLU A 3 0.83 8.25 9.85
C GLU A 3 1.35 7.00 9.14
N LYS A 4 0.64 5.89 9.33
CA LYS A 4 1.00 4.59 8.77
C LYS A 4 0.11 4.33 7.56
N ILE A 5 0.73 4.10 6.42
CA ILE A 5 0.03 3.70 5.19
C ILE A 5 0.10 2.18 5.11
N THR A 6 -1.06 1.53 5.17
CA THR A 6 -1.17 0.08 4.99
C THR A 6 -1.52 -0.21 3.54
N VAL A 7 -0.74 -1.05 2.88
CA VAL A 7 -0.97 -1.47 1.49
C VAL A 7 -1.14 -2.98 1.45
N THR A 8 -2.26 -3.43 0.88
CA THR A 8 -2.49 -4.86 0.64
C THR A 8 -1.77 -5.29 -0.64
N LEU A 9 -0.84 -6.23 -0.50
CA LEU A 9 -0.16 -6.87 -1.61
C LEU A 9 -1.08 -7.91 -2.24
N LEU A 10 -1.09 -7.98 -3.58
CA LEU A 10 -1.90 -8.90 -4.35
C LEU A 10 -1.03 -9.90 -5.09
N CYS A 11 -1.61 -11.09 -5.29
CA CYS A 11 -1.01 -12.12 -6.13
C CYS A 11 -1.08 -11.68 -7.60
N ASP A 12 0.04 -11.79 -8.31
CA ASP A 12 0.15 -11.38 -9.72
C ASP A 12 -0.76 -12.21 -10.65
N THR A 13 -1.02 -13.48 -10.31
CA THR A 13 -1.90 -14.34 -11.13
C THR A 13 -3.38 -14.15 -10.82
N CYS A 14 -3.70 -13.94 -9.53
CA CYS A 14 -5.04 -14.17 -9.01
C CYS A 14 -5.70 -12.90 -8.46
N GLY A 15 -4.94 -11.82 -8.27
CA GLY A 15 -5.43 -10.52 -7.80
C GLY A 15 -5.97 -10.51 -6.37
N GLN A 16 -5.70 -11.57 -5.60
CA GLN A 16 -6.16 -11.76 -4.22
C GLN A 16 -4.98 -11.70 -3.24
N SER A 17 -5.27 -11.52 -1.95
CA SER A 17 -4.27 -11.39 -0.88
C SER A 17 -4.46 -12.46 0.19
N ASP A 18 -3.76 -13.57 0.05
CA ASP A 18 -3.81 -14.72 0.94
C ASP A 18 -2.51 -15.52 0.78
N PHE A 19 -1.51 -15.10 1.55
CA PHE A 19 -0.13 -15.58 1.41
C PHE A 19 0.31 -16.29 2.68
N ASP A 20 0.93 -17.44 2.49
CA ASP A 20 1.71 -18.15 3.50
C ASP A 20 3.19 -17.80 3.32
N HIS A 21 3.95 -17.72 4.42
CA HIS A 21 5.35 -17.34 4.38
C HIS A 21 6.12 -17.99 5.52
N ASN A 22 7.43 -18.19 5.31
CA ASN A 22 8.30 -18.64 6.39
C ASN A 22 8.60 -17.50 7.40
N ASP A 23 9.20 -17.82 8.55
CA ASP A 23 9.57 -16.86 9.60
C ASP A 23 10.44 -15.72 9.05
N ASP A 24 11.45 -16.04 8.24
CA ASP A 24 12.38 -15.07 7.65
C ASP A 24 11.80 -14.31 6.45
N LYS A 25 10.58 -14.67 6.00
CA LYS A 25 9.90 -14.08 4.83
C LYS A 25 10.71 -14.12 3.52
N SER A 26 11.72 -14.99 3.47
CA SER A 26 12.53 -15.26 2.29
C SER A 26 11.79 -16.13 1.27
N TRP A 27 10.68 -16.75 1.67
CA TRP A 27 9.79 -17.48 0.81
C TRP A 27 8.35 -17.11 1.12
N VAL A 28 7.57 -16.92 0.06
CA VAL A 28 6.14 -16.61 0.16
C VAL A 28 5.40 -17.47 -0.86
N LYS A 29 4.27 -18.03 -0.48
CA LYS A 29 3.38 -18.77 -1.36
C LYS A 29 1.97 -18.24 -1.24
N PHE A 30 1.34 -18.08 -2.39
CA PHE A 30 -0.07 -17.71 -2.44
C PHE A 30 -0.95 -18.95 -2.36
N ASN A 31 -1.85 -19.01 -1.39
CA ASN A 31 -2.58 -20.23 -1.05
C ASN A 31 -3.55 -20.69 -2.14
N ASN A 32 -4.22 -19.75 -2.82
CA ASN A 32 -5.32 -20.11 -3.70
C ASN A 32 -4.88 -20.60 -5.10
N CYS A 33 -3.79 -20.05 -5.65
CA CYS A 33 -3.24 -20.50 -6.95
C CYS A 33 -1.86 -21.15 -6.86
N ASN A 34 -1.42 -21.48 -5.64
CA ASN A 34 -0.15 -22.15 -5.37
C ASN A 34 1.08 -21.47 -5.98
N ARG A 35 1.00 -20.17 -6.26
CA ARG A 35 2.14 -19.43 -6.82
C ARG A 35 3.17 -19.20 -5.72
N GLU A 36 4.40 -19.57 -6.02
CA GLU A 36 5.53 -19.43 -5.11
C GLU A 36 6.41 -18.26 -5.56
N TYR A 37 6.84 -17.47 -4.59
CA TYR A 37 7.75 -16.34 -4.74
C TYR A 37 9.04 -16.74 -4.02
N SER A 38 10.03 -17.21 -4.79
CA SER A 38 11.30 -17.70 -4.25
C SER A 38 12.20 -16.56 -3.74
N GLY A 39 11.99 -15.32 -4.23
CA GLY A 39 12.55 -14.11 -3.63
C GLY A 39 11.73 -13.60 -2.43
N GLY A 40 10.73 -14.35 -1.99
CA GLY A 40 9.95 -14.09 -0.79
C GLY A 40 9.19 -12.78 -0.84
N PHE A 41 9.19 -12.07 0.29
CA PHE A 41 8.46 -10.82 0.44
C PHE A 41 9.02 -9.69 -0.44
N ALA A 42 10.34 -9.69 -0.70
CA ALA A 42 10.96 -8.68 -1.55
C ALA A 42 10.42 -8.76 -2.99
N GLU A 43 10.37 -9.96 -3.56
CA GLU A 43 9.81 -10.20 -4.88
C GLU A 43 8.33 -9.78 -4.95
N LEU A 44 7.54 -10.15 -3.93
CA LEU A 44 6.14 -9.77 -3.86
C LEU A 44 5.96 -8.23 -3.76
N GLN A 45 6.84 -7.56 -3.02
CA GLN A 45 6.85 -6.10 -2.89
C GLN A 45 7.18 -5.43 -4.23
N GLU A 46 8.15 -5.95 -4.98
CA GLU A 46 8.51 -5.43 -6.31
C GLU A 46 7.35 -5.56 -7.29
N PHE A 47 6.67 -6.73 -7.32
CA PHE A 47 5.46 -6.91 -8.13
C PHE A 47 4.35 -5.91 -7.79
N ASN A 48 4.22 -5.58 -6.51
CA ASN A 48 3.19 -4.66 -6.01
C ASN A 48 3.68 -3.20 -5.93
N GLN A 49 4.88 -2.89 -6.43
CA GLN A 49 5.49 -1.56 -6.29
C GLN A 49 4.58 -0.46 -6.83
N ASN A 50 3.91 -0.69 -7.96
CA ASN A 50 2.98 0.28 -8.53
C ASN A 50 1.81 0.59 -7.58
N ARG A 51 1.26 -0.44 -6.91
CA ARG A 51 0.17 -0.28 -5.93
C ARG A 51 0.64 0.48 -4.70
N ILE A 52 1.85 0.18 -4.23
CA ILE A 52 2.48 0.88 -3.10
C ILE A 52 2.67 2.36 -3.45
N GLN A 53 3.22 2.65 -4.63
CA GLN A 53 3.43 4.03 -5.11
C GLN A 53 2.10 4.78 -5.26
N SER A 54 1.06 4.13 -5.79
CA SER A 54 -0.27 4.74 -5.89
C SER A 54 -0.84 5.05 -4.51
N ALA A 55 -0.79 4.11 -3.56
CA ALA A 55 -1.28 4.34 -2.20
C ALA A 55 -0.58 5.51 -1.49
N VAL A 56 0.75 5.63 -1.68
CA VAL A 56 1.53 6.77 -1.14
C VAL A 56 1.11 8.08 -1.81
N LYS A 57 0.91 8.09 -3.12
CA LYS A 57 0.49 9.28 -3.86
C LYS A 57 -0.93 9.73 -3.48
N ASP A 58 -1.88 8.79 -3.42
CA ASP A 58 -3.25 9.04 -2.98
C ASP A 58 -3.30 9.62 -1.56
N TYR A 59 -2.49 9.05 -0.66
CA TYR A 59 -2.36 9.55 0.69
C TYR A 59 -1.79 10.98 0.71
N GLY A 60 -0.73 11.26 -0.04
CA GLY A 60 -0.16 12.61 -0.15
C GLY A 60 -1.15 13.64 -0.72
N ASN A 61 -1.94 13.24 -1.72
CA ASN A 61 -3.00 14.09 -2.28
C ASN A 61 -4.09 14.42 -1.25
N LYS A 62 -4.57 13.42 -0.49
CA LYS A 62 -5.56 13.64 0.58
C LYS A 62 -5.04 14.62 1.63
N LEU A 63 -3.79 14.47 2.03
CA LEU A 63 -3.17 15.35 3.02
C LEU A 63 -3.09 16.80 2.52
N LEU A 64 -2.76 17.00 1.23
CA LEU A 64 -2.82 18.32 0.59
C LEU A 64 -4.25 18.87 0.52
N GLU A 65 -5.23 18.04 0.17
CA GLU A 65 -6.64 18.46 0.15
C GLU A 65 -7.15 18.87 1.53
N ASP A 66 -6.80 18.14 2.59
CA ASP A 66 -7.13 18.49 3.97
C ASP A 66 -6.49 19.84 4.37
N ILE A 67 -5.20 20.04 4.07
CA ILE A 67 -4.52 21.33 4.33
C ILE A 67 -5.20 22.47 3.57
N ILE A 68 -5.54 22.28 2.30
CA ILE A 68 -6.23 23.31 1.49
C ILE A 68 -7.63 23.59 2.06
N SER A 69 -8.33 22.55 2.51
CA SER A 69 -9.65 22.66 3.13
C SER A 69 -9.58 23.46 4.44
N ASP A 70 -8.63 23.14 5.31
CA ASP A 70 -8.43 23.85 6.57
C ASP A 70 -7.98 25.30 6.36
N PHE A 71 -7.11 25.55 5.39
CA PHE A 71 -6.73 26.91 5.00
C PHE A 71 -7.94 27.72 4.49
N LYS A 72 -8.78 27.13 3.63
CA LYS A 72 -10.01 27.78 3.13
C LYS A 72 -11.02 28.05 4.24
N LYS A 73 -11.18 27.13 5.19
CA LYS A 73 -12.06 27.31 6.37
C LYS A 73 -11.55 28.45 7.25
N GLY A 74 -10.24 28.46 7.54
CA GLY A 74 -9.60 29.53 8.28
C GLY A 74 -9.82 30.90 7.63
N LEU A 75 -9.64 30.99 6.31
CA LEU A 75 -9.81 32.24 5.57
C LEU A 75 -11.29 32.70 5.47
N LYS A 76 -12.26 31.77 5.49
CA LYS A 76 -13.70 32.11 5.60
C LYS A 76 -14.11 32.64 6.98
N GLY A 77 -13.40 32.28 8.04
CA GLY A 77 -13.66 32.76 9.40
C GLY A 77 -13.16 34.19 9.68
N PHE A 78 -12.37 34.77 8.78
CA PHE A 78 -11.86 36.15 8.88
C PHE A 78 -12.74 37.20 8.17
N LYS A 79 -13.93 36.83 7.69
CA LYS A 79 -14.89 37.76 7.05
C LYS A 79 -15.96 38.24 8.02
#